data_AF-A0A1F8NJP3-F1
#
_entry.id   AF-A0A1F8NJP3-F1
#
_cell.length_a   1.000
_cell.length_b   1.000
_cell.length_c   1.000
_cell.angle_alpha   90.00
_cell.angle_beta   90.00
_cell.angle_gamma   90.00
#
_symmetry.space_group_name_H-M   'P 1'
#
loop_
_entity.id
_entity.type
_entity.pdbx_description
1 polymer ?
#
loop_
_entity_poly.entity_id
_entity_poly.type
_entity_poly.pdbx_seq_one_letter_code
_entity_poly.pdbx_strand_id
1 'polypeptide(L)'
;MAQDWIPDAELLQLPVAGLLTRWPSAAQVFLGFRMACIGCDFSGFDTVVEALEVHGVPAQAFLDQLMAAMLSAPTSTSDPIQGVER
;
A
#
# COMPACT_ATOMS: atom_id res chain seq x y z
N MET A 1 18.00 -17.43 6.24
CA MET A 1 17.27 -16.60 5.26
C MET A 1 15.81 -17.07 5.23
N ALA A 2 15.11 -16.99 6.36
CA ALA A 2 13.69 -17.25 6.42
C ALA A 2 13.04 -15.88 6.22
N GLN A 3 12.62 -15.60 5.00
CA GLN A 3 11.71 -14.49 4.76
C GLN A 3 10.42 -14.87 5.50
N ASP A 4 10.29 -14.33 6.70
CA ASP A 4 9.19 -14.51 7.63
C ASP A 4 7.87 -14.39 6.86
N TRP A 5 7.16 -15.51 6.73
CA TRP A 5 5.87 -15.56 6.06
C TRP A 5 4.89 -14.85 6.99
N ILE A 6 4.60 -13.59 6.70
CA ILE A 6 3.65 -12.79 7.46
C ILE A 6 2.26 -13.18 6.99
N PRO A 7 1.36 -13.64 7.88
CA PRO A 7 0.01 -14.02 7.49
C PRO A 7 -0.78 -12.81 7.00
N ASP A 8 -1.66 -13.04 6.02
CA ASP A 8 -2.53 -12.02 5.43
C ASP A 8 -3.27 -11.17 6.47
N ALA A 9 -3.69 -11.81 7.56
CA ALA A 9 -4.38 -11.17 8.67
C ALA A 9 -3.52 -10.10 9.37
N GLU A 10 -2.20 -10.29 9.43
CA GLU A 10 -1.30 -9.33 10.08
C GLU A 10 -1.03 -8.13 9.16
N LEU A 11 -0.94 -8.35 7.84
CA LEU A 11 -0.86 -7.26 6.86
C LEU A 11 -2.08 -6.34 6.91
N LEU A 12 -3.26 -6.92 7.13
CA LEU A 12 -4.52 -6.20 7.25
C LEU A 12 -4.63 -5.36 8.53
N GLN A 13 -3.97 -5.82 9.61
CA GLN A 13 -3.96 -5.14 10.91
C GLN A 13 -2.84 -4.10 11.03
N LEU A 14 -1.90 -4.07 10.07
CA LEU A 14 -0.87 -3.03 10.06
C LEU A 14 -1.48 -1.67 9.69
N PRO A 15 -0.95 -0.57 10.25
CA PRO A 15 -1.24 0.76 9.75
C PRO A 15 -0.78 0.87 8.30
N VAL A 16 -1.54 1.56 7.45
CA VAL A 16 -1.18 1.77 6.05
C VAL A 16 0.23 2.39 5.94
N ALA A 17 0.56 3.38 6.77
CA ALA A 17 1.91 3.96 6.82
C ALA A 17 2.99 2.94 7.19
N GLY A 18 2.70 2.01 8.10
CA GLY A 18 3.62 0.93 8.49
C GLY A 18 3.86 -0.05 7.35
N LEU A 19 2.79 -0.44 6.64
CA LEU A 19 2.87 -1.30 5.47
C LEU A 19 3.71 -0.65 4.36
N LEU A 20 3.47 0.63 4.06
CA LEU A 20 4.20 1.38 3.02
C LEU A 20 5.67 1.61 3.40
N THR A 21 5.98 1.79 4.68
CA THR A 21 7.35 1.91 5.18
C THR A 21 8.13 0.59 4.97
N ARG A 22 7.45 -0.54 5.14
CA ARG A 22 8.06 -1.88 4.99
C ARG A 22 8.13 -2.32 3.51
N TRP A 23 7.10 -1.99 2.73
CA TRP A 23 6.97 -2.32 1.31
C TRP A 23 6.45 -1.13 0.50
N PRO A 24 7.33 -0.26 -0.02
CA PRO A 24 6.89 0.89 -0.82
C PRO A 24 6.20 0.50 -2.12
N SER A 25 6.46 -0.69 -2.67
CA SER A 25 5.75 -1.24 -3.84
C SER A 25 4.25 -1.41 -3.59
N ALA A 26 3.81 -1.56 -2.34
CA ALA A 26 2.39 -1.62 -1.98
C ALA A 26 1.66 -0.32 -2.31
N ALA A 27 2.34 0.83 -2.34
CA ALA A 27 1.75 2.12 -2.69
C ALA A 27 1.03 2.08 -4.04
N GLN A 28 1.62 1.44 -5.04
CA GLN A 28 1.04 1.29 -6.38
C GLN A 28 -0.33 0.59 -6.34
N VAL A 29 -0.50 -0.37 -5.44
CA VAL A 29 -1.76 -1.11 -5.25
C VAL A 29 -2.84 -0.18 -4.73
N PHE A 30 -2.54 0.62 -3.69
CA PHE A 30 -3.48 1.60 -3.16
C PHE A 30 -3.86 2.67 -4.20
N LEU A 31 -2.89 3.16 -4.98
CA LEU A 31 -3.17 4.08 -6.09
C LEU A 31 -4.07 3.43 -7.16
N GLY A 32 -3.86 2.16 -7.46
CA GLY A 32 -4.69 1.39 -8.39
C GLY A 32 -6.16 1.27 -7.95
N PHE A 33 -6.40 1.17 -6.64
CA PHE A 33 -7.75 1.19 -6.06
C PHE A 33 -8.34 2.59 -5.87
N ARG A 34 -7.66 3.65 -6.38
CA ARG A 34 -8.04 5.06 -6.19
C ARG A 34 -8.21 5.47 -4.72
N MET A 35 -7.51 4.80 -3.80
CA MET A 35 -7.38 5.26 -2.43
C MET A 35 -6.40 6.43 -2.39
N ALA A 36 -6.78 7.59 -2.94
CA ALA A 36 -5.92 8.77 -3.05
C ALA A 36 -5.77 9.55 -1.73
N CYS A 37 -6.48 9.15 -0.67
CA CYS A 37 -6.46 9.81 0.63
C CYS A 37 -5.18 9.56 1.45
N ILE A 38 -4.30 8.66 1.03
CA ILE A 38 -3.01 8.35 1.70
C ILE A 38 -2.02 9.53 1.74
N GLY A 39 -2.28 10.60 1.00
CA GLY A 39 -1.46 11.82 0.98
C GLY A 39 -1.86 12.88 2.02
N CYS A 40 -2.90 12.67 2.82
CA CYS A 40 -3.31 13.60 3.88
C CYS A 40 -2.94 12.99 5.24
N ASP A 41 -2.24 13.73 6.10
CA ASP A 41 -1.65 13.28 7.39
C ASP A 41 -2.58 12.43 8.28
N PHE A 42 -3.90 12.56 8.14
CA PHE A 42 -4.87 11.82 8.95
C PHE A 42 -5.17 10.38 8.46
N SER A 43 -4.97 10.07 7.17
CA SER A 43 -5.38 8.78 6.58
C SER A 43 -4.33 7.66 6.72
N GLY A 44 -3.12 7.99 7.18
CA GLY A 44 -2.03 7.02 7.33
C GLY A 44 -2.07 6.18 8.62
N PHE A 45 -2.95 6.56 9.56
CA PHE A 45 -3.09 5.92 10.87
C PHE A 45 -4.10 4.78 10.89
N ASP A 46 -5.06 4.76 9.96
CA ASP A 46 -6.01 3.66 9.84
C ASP A 46 -5.29 2.37 9.45
N THR A 47 -5.83 1.25 9.96
CA THR A 47 -5.37 -0.07 9.54
C THR A 47 -5.75 -0.31 8.08
N VAL A 48 -5.01 -1.20 7.41
CA VAL A 48 -5.31 -1.58 6.03
C VAL A 48 -6.74 -2.14 5.93
N VAL A 49 -7.20 -2.92 6.90
CA VAL A 49 -8.58 -3.44 6.93
C VAL A 49 -9.62 -2.34 7.05
N GLU A 50 -9.42 -1.35 7.92
CA GLU A 50 -10.35 -0.22 8.04
C GLU A 50 -10.41 0.59 6.76
N ALA A 51 -9.27 0.86 6.12
CA ALA A 51 -9.23 1.54 4.83
C ALA A 51 -10.01 0.77 3.76
N LEU A 52 -9.84 -0.55 3.70
CA LEU A 52 -10.56 -1.42 2.77
C LEU A 52 -12.07 -1.40 3.02
N GLU A 53 -12.50 -1.51 4.28
CA GLU A 53 -13.92 -1.48 4.66
C GLU A 53 -14.58 -0.13 4.32
N VAL A 54 -13.92 0.98 4.65
CA VAL A 54 -14.39 2.34 4.35
C VAL A 54 -14.57 2.55 2.85
N HIS A 55 -13.69 1.98 2.04
CA HIS A 55 -13.73 2.09 0.59
C HIS A 55 -14.51 0.95 -0.10
N GLY A 56 -15.03 -0.02 0.66
CA GLY A 56 -15.74 -1.18 0.12
C GLY A 56 -14.88 -2.09 -0.77
N VAL A 57 -13.57 -2.10 -0.55
CA VAL A 57 -12.63 -2.92 -1.32
C VAL A 57 -12.49 -4.29 -0.64
N PRO A 58 -12.67 -5.40 -1.38
CA PRO A 58 -12.53 -6.72 -0.80
C PRO A 58 -11.07 -7.01 -0.44
N ALA A 59 -10.82 -7.31 0.84
CA ALA A 59 -9.48 -7.59 1.37
C ALA A 59 -8.72 -8.66 0.58
N GLN A 60 -9.41 -9.71 0.14
CA GLN A 60 -8.79 -10.76 -0.65
C GLN A 60 -8.24 -10.26 -2.00
N ALA A 61 -8.97 -9.37 -2.69
CA ALA A 61 -8.53 -8.82 -3.97
C ALA A 61 -7.37 -7.83 -3.78
N PHE A 62 -7.36 -7.10 -2.66
CA PHE A 62 -6.25 -6.24 -2.29
C PHE A 62 -4.97 -7.06 -2.01
N LEU A 63 -5.09 -8.13 -1.22
CA LEU A 63 -3.98 -9.02 -0.90
C LEU A 63 -3.40 -9.71 -2.14
N ASP A 64 -4.24 -10.14 -3.08
CA ASP A 64 -3.80 -10.74 -4.34
C ASP A 64 -2.92 -9.77 -5.15
N GLN A 65 -3.37 -8.52 -5.30
CA GLN A 65 -2.58 -7.47 -5.95
C GLN A 65 -1.33 -7.09 -5.14
N LEU A 66 -1.41 -7.10 -3.81
CA LEU A 66 -0.28 -6.82 -2.93
C LEU A 66 0.82 -7.89 -3.09
N MET A 67 0.46 -9.17 -3.07
CA MET A 67 1.39 -10.27 -3.31
C MET A 67 2.00 -10.20 -4.71
N ALA A 68 1.20 -9.89 -5.74
CA ALA A 68 1.71 -9.70 -7.09
C ALA A 68 2.72 -8.54 -7.16
N ALA A 69 2.44 -7.41 -6.51
CA ALA A 69 3.35 -6.26 -6.44
C ALA A 69 4.64 -6.57 -5.66
N MET A 70 4.55 -7.37 -4.59
CA MET A 70 5.72 -7.85 -3.84
C MET A 70 6.59 -8.80 -4.67
N LEU A 71 5.97 -9.66 -5.49
CA LEU A 71 6.67 -10.62 -6.34
C LEU A 71 7.28 -9.96 -7.59
N SER A 72 6.68 -8.86 -8.08
CA SER A 72 7.00 -8.24 -9.36
C SER A 72 8.12 -7.19 -9.35
N ALA A 73 9.01 -7.14 -8.35
CA ALA A 73 10.03 -6.08 -8.33
C ALA A 73 10.90 -6.08 -9.62
N PRO A 74 10.85 -5.00 -10.41
CA PRO A 74 11.99 -4.10 -10.40
C PRO A 74 11.62 -2.66 -10.08
N THR A 75 12.47 -2.06 -9.25
CA THR A 75 12.71 -0.62 -9.11
C THR A 75 12.64 0.11 -10.44
N SER A 76 11.73 1.07 -10.60
CA SER A 76 12.01 2.23 -11.44
C SER A 76 11.20 3.44 -11.02
N THR A 77 11.95 4.40 -10.47
CA THR A 77 11.73 5.84 -10.58
C THR A 77 10.59 6.41 -9.73
N SER A 78 11.00 6.90 -8.55
CA SER A 78 10.63 8.24 -8.12
C SER A 78 10.50 9.13 -9.36
N ASP A 79 9.29 9.47 -9.77
CA ASP A 79 9.10 10.67 -10.57
C ASP A 79 9.44 11.83 -9.62
N PRO A 80 10.60 12.50 -9.77
CA PRO A 80 10.70 13.81 -9.15
C PRO A 80 9.57 14.62 -9.79
N ILE A 81 8.74 15.23 -8.96
CA ILE A 81 7.90 16.36 -9.34
C ILE A 81 8.80 17.38 -10.06
N GLN A 82 8.95 17.23 -11.36
CA GLN A 82 9.53 18.17 -12.31
C GLN A 82 8.33 18.87 -12.93
N GLY A 83 7.94 19.99 -12.33
CA GLY A 83 6.95 20.87 -12.94
C GLY A 83 6.09 21.65 -11.95
N VAL A 84 6.70 22.55 -11.17
CA VAL A 84 6.04 23.81 -10.84
C VAL A 84 7.10 24.93 -10.78
N GLU A 85 7.26 25.58 -11.93
CA GLU A 85 7.55 27.02 -12.15
C GLU A 85 7.70 27.92 -10.88
N ARG A 86 8.67 28.84 -10.73
CA ARG A 86 9.48 29.67 -11.64
C ARG A 86 10.86 29.99 -11.06
#